data_AF-A0A962YAS0-F1
#
_entry.id   AF-A0A962YAS0-F1
#
_cell.length_a   1.000
_cell.length_b   1.000
_cell.length_c   1.000
_cell.angle_alpha   90.00
_cell.angle_beta   90.00
_cell.angle_gamma   90.00
#
_symmetry.space_group_name_H-M   'P 1'
#
loop_
_entity.id
_entity.type
_entity.pdbx_description
1 polymer ?
#
loop_
_entity_poly.entity_id
_entity_poly.type
_entity_poly.pdbx_seq_one_letter_code
_entity_poly.pdbx_strand_id
1 'polypeptide(L)' 'MKIETLRKRLDKDRPMTSVTIRMPEDVIEDLKRIAPKLGFSGYQPLIRAYVGQGLREDLERLENDAVTELINS' A
#
# COMPACT_ATOMS: atom_id res chain seq x y z
N MET A 1 -3.23 -12.90 5.51
CA MET A 1 -4.47 -12.11 5.31
C MET A 1 -5.75 -12.95 5.28
N LYS A 2 -6.74 -12.60 6.12
CA LYS A 2 -8.09 -13.21 6.14
C LYS A 2 -8.95 -12.80 4.94
N ILE A 3 -9.85 -13.69 4.49
CA ILE A 3 -10.69 -13.52 3.30
C ILE A 3 -11.60 -12.27 3.37
N GLU A 4 -12.04 -11.91 4.58
CA GLU A 4 -12.90 -10.76 4.85
C GLU A 4 -12.18 -9.43 4.58
N THR A 5 -10.88 -9.37 4.92
CA THR A 5 -10.03 -8.20 4.65
C THR A 5 -9.81 -8.00 3.16
N LEU A 6 -9.70 -9.09 2.39
CA LEU A 6 -9.58 -9.04 0.93
C LEU A 6 -10.86 -8.50 0.30
N ARG A 7 -12.04 -8.98 0.74
CA ARG A 7 -13.34 -8.47 0.26
C ARG A 7 -13.49 -6.96 0.46
N LYS A 8 -13.16 -6.46 1.66
CA LYS A 8 -13.20 -5.02 1.95
C LYS A 8 -12.26 -4.20 1.07
N ARG A 9 -11.14 -4.77 0.63
CA ARG A 9 -10.16 -4.08 -0.23
C ARG A 9 -10.52 -4.10 -1.71
N LEU A 10 -11.31 -5.08 -2.15
CA LEU A 10 -11.85 -5.18 -3.51
C LEU A 10 -13.09 -4.32 -3.73
N ASP A 11 -13.72 -3.85 -2.65
CA ASP A 11 -14.84 -2.93 -2.72
C ASP A 11 -14.44 -1.61 -3.41
N LYS A 12 -15.16 -1.28 -4.48
CA LYS A 12 -14.86 -0.12 -5.34
C LYS A 12 -15.33 1.20 -4.70
N ASP A 13 -16.37 1.15 -3.88
CA ASP A 13 -17.01 2.31 -3.25
C ASP A 13 -16.49 2.59 -1.83
N ARG A 14 -15.35 1.98 -1.47
CA ARG A 14 -14.75 2.15 -0.15
C ARG A 14 -14.42 3.64 0.11
N PRO A 15 -14.66 4.13 1.33
CA PRO A 15 -14.40 5.52 1.68
C PRO A 15 -12.92 5.86 1.50
N MET A 16 -12.65 7.03 0.91
CA MET A 16 -11.30 7.55 0.71
C MET A 16 -11.07 8.77 1.62
N THR A 17 -9.87 8.88 2.16
CA THR A 17 -9.43 10.04 2.95
C THR A 17 -8.31 10.75 2.22
N SER A 18 -8.43 12.07 2.07
CA SER A 18 -7.34 12.90 1.53
C SER A 18 -6.24 13.08 2.58
N VAL A 19 -5.00 12.81 2.18
CA VAL A 19 -3.82 13.00 3.03
C VAL A 19 -2.86 13.99 2.35
N THR A 20 -2.24 14.86 3.14
CA THR A 20 -1.21 15.79 2.65
C THR A 20 0.15 15.29 3.13
N ILE A 21 1.09 15.08 2.21
CA ILE A 21 2.42 14.56 2.50
C ILE A 21 3.44 15.49 1.83
N ARG A 22 4.51 15.85 2.56
CA ARG A 22 5.66 16.56 1.98
C ARG A 22 6.67 15.52 1.49
N MET A 23 7.16 15.70 0.26
CA MET A 23 8.15 14.83 -0.36
C MET A 23 9.21 15.69 -1.06
N PRO A 24 10.47 15.21 -1.15
CA PRO A 24 11.49 15.87 -1.96
C PRO A 24 11.05 16.01 -3.42
N GLU A 25 11.42 17.12 -4.06
CA GLU A 25 11.03 17.42 -5.44
C GLU A 25 11.57 16.40 -6.43
N ASP A 26 12.83 15.98 -6.27
CA ASP A 26 13.49 14.97 -7.09
C ASP A 26 12.73 13.63 -7.08
N VAL A 27 12.22 13.22 -5.91
CA VAL A 27 11.42 12.01 -5.78
C VAL A 27 10.09 12.13 -6.54
N ILE A 28 9.45 13.30 -6.51
CA ILE A 28 8.22 13.54 -7.26
C ILE A 28 8.47 13.49 -8.78
N GLU A 29 9.59 14.06 -9.24
CA GLU A 29 9.97 14.01 -10.65
C GLU A 29 10.25 12.57 -11.12
N ASP A 30 10.94 11.78 -10.32
CA ASP A 30 11.15 10.35 -10.62
C ASP A 30 9.84 9.58 -10.66
N LEU A 31 8.93 9.82 -9.70
CA LEU A 31 7.61 9.19 -9.68
C LEU A 31 6.80 9.55 -10.93
N LYS A 32 6.83 10.81 -11.38
CA LYS A 32 6.20 11.24 -12.64
C LYS A 32 6.80 10.52 -13.85
N ARG A 33 8.12 10.34 -13.87
CA ARG A 33 8.84 9.68 -14.97
C ARG A 33 8.52 8.18 -15.07
N ILE A 34 8.42 7.48 -13.94
CA ILE A 34 8.22 6.02 -13.93
C ILE A 34 6.74 5.61 -13.98
N ALA A 35 5.82 6.43 -13.47
CA ALA A 35 4.39 6.11 -13.48
C ALA A 35 3.85 5.62 -14.84
N PRO A 36 4.06 6.33 -15.97
CA PRO A 36 3.56 5.86 -17.26
C PRO A 36 4.27 4.59 -17.75
N LYS A 37 5.57 4.42 -17.42
CA LYS A 37 6.34 3.22 -17.76
C LYS A 37 5.80 1.98 -17.04
N LEU A 38 5.22 2.16 -15.86
CA LEU A 38 4.60 1.12 -15.04
C LEU A 38 3.09 0.98 -15.29
N GLY A 39 2.53 1.68 -16.29
CA GLY A 39 1.12 1.57 -16.66
C GLY A 39 0.15 2.38 -15.78
N PHE A 40 0.65 3.30 -14.95
CA PHE A 40 -0.18 4.18 -14.15
C PHE A 40 -0.50 5.48 -14.90
N SER A 41 -1.70 6.02 -14.66
CA SER A 41 -2.13 7.31 -15.24
C SER A 41 -1.39 8.53 -14.66
N GLY A 42 -0.59 8.35 -13.60
CA GLY A 42 0.22 9.40 -12.99
C GLY A 42 0.88 8.94 -11.68
N TYR A 43 1.63 9.85 -11.05
CA TYR A 43 2.38 9.54 -9.82
C TYR A 43 1.48 9.27 -8.61
N GLN A 44 0.31 9.92 -8.49
CA GLN A 44 -0.59 9.70 -7.34
C GLN A 44 -1.16 8.25 -7.30
N PRO A 45 -1.67 7.68 -8.41
CA PRO A 45 -1.98 6.24 -8.48
C PRO A 45 -0.80 5.33 -8.12
N LEU A 46 0.41 5.65 -8.58
CA LEU A 46 1.61 4.87 -8.28
C LEU A 46 1.96 4.90 -6.78
N ILE A 47 1.92 6.07 -6.14
CA ILE A 47 2.13 6.21 -4.69
C ILE A 47 1.15 5.33 -3.91
N ARG A 48 -0.13 5.36 -4.27
CA ARG A 48 -1.15 4.51 -3.62
C ARG A 48 -0.85 3.02 -3.78
N ALA A 49 -0.32 2.61 -4.94
CA ALA A 49 0.06 1.23 -5.19
C ALA A 49 1.26 0.81 -4.33
N TYR A 50 2.31 1.62 -4.26
CA TYR A 50 3.49 1.35 -3.41
C TYR A 50 3.13 1.28 -1.93
N VAL A 51 2.36 2.24 -1.43
CA VAL A 51 1.87 2.21 -0.03
C VAL A 51 1.05 0.95 0.23
N GLY A 52 0.14 0.60 -0.69
CA GLY A 52 -0.70 -0.60 -0.55
C GLY A 52 0.08 -1.91 -0.62
N GLN A 53 1.18 -1.96 -1.37
CA GLN A 53 2.07 -3.12 -1.43
C GLN A 53 2.89 -3.24 -0.13
N GLY A 54 3.66 -2.22 0.23
CA GLY A 54 4.51 -2.26 1.44
C GLY A 54 3.69 -2.54 2.70
N LEU A 55 2.53 -1.89 2.84
CA LEU A 55 1.66 -2.13 3.99
C LEU A 55 1.08 -3.56 4.02
N ARG A 56 0.89 -4.22 2.87
CA ARG A 56 0.47 -5.64 2.87
C ARG A 56 1.58 -6.52 3.42
N GLU A 57 2.79 -6.36 2.89
CA GLU A 57 3.95 -7.15 3.28
C GLU A 57 4.23 -7.01 4.78
N ASP A 58 4.17 -5.79 5.32
CA ASP A 58 4.40 -5.55 6.75
C ASP A 58 3.27 -6.08 7.64
N LEU A 59 2.00 -5.95 7.23
CA LEU A 59 0.88 -6.53 7.96
C LEU A 59 0.94 -8.07 7.99
N GLU A 60 1.36 -8.70 6.89
CA GLU A 60 1.52 -10.15 6.84
C GLU A 60 2.66 -10.63 7.76
N ARG A 61 3.77 -9.89 7.82
CA ARG A 61 4.85 -10.16 8.79
C ARG A 61 4.36 -10.05 10.23
N LEU A 62 3.67 -8.98 10.57
CA LEU A 62 3.13 -8.77 11.92
C LEU A 62 2.14 -9.88 12.32
N GLU A 63 1.27 -10.34 11.41
CA GLU A 63 0.37 -11.47 11.67
C GLU A 63 1.17 -12.76 11.96
N ASN A 64 2.26 -13.01 11.23
CA ASN A 64 3.09 -14.21 11.40
C ASN A 64 3.92 -14.18 12.69
N ASP A 65 4.47 -13.01 13.05
CA ASP A 65 5.24 -12.84 14.28
C ASP A 65 4.36 -13.07 15.50
N ALA A 66 3.16 -12.48 15.52
CA ALA A 66 2.19 -12.68 16.59
C ALA A 66 1.75 -14.16 16.74
N VAL A 67 1.60 -14.89 15.63
CA VAL A 67 1.30 -16.33 15.66
C VAL A 67 2.48 -17.12 16.21
N THR A 68 3.71 -16.74 15.85
CA THR A 68 4.93 -17.39 16.33
C THR A 68 5.12 -17.21 17.84
N GLU A 69 4.84 -16.02 18.38
CA GLU A 69 4.88 -15.76 19.83
C GLU A 69 3.86 -16.62 20.59
N LEU A 70 2.64 -16.80 20.05
CA LEU A 70 1.61 -17.63 20.65
C LEU A 70 1.95 -19.13 20.67
N ILE A 71 2.66 -19.65 19.66
CA ILE A 71 3.09 -21.05 19.59
C ILE A 71 4.22 -21.34 20.59
N ASN A 72 5.06 -20.34 20.89
CA ASN A 72 6.19 -20.47 21.80
C ASN A 72 5.83 -20.16 23.27
N SER A 73 4.55 -19.92 23.59
CA SER A 73 4.03 -19.62 24.93
C SER A 73 3.39 -20.83 25.60
#